data_AF-H2ZJW2-F1
#
_entry.id   AF-H2ZJW2-F1
#
_cell.length_a   1.000
_cell.length_b   1.000
_cell.length_c   1.000
_cell.angle_alpha   90.00
_cell.angle_beta   90.00
_cell.angle_gamma   90.00
#
_symmetry.space_group_name_H-M   'P 1'
#
loop_
_entity.id
_entity.type
_entity.pdbx_description
1 polymer ?
#
loop_
_entity_poly.entity_id
_entity_poly.type
_entity_poly.pdbx_seq_one_letter_code
_entity_poly.pdbx_strand_id
1 'polypeptide(L)'
;MTLSDGWPPFYSERSSAAIVNPSQLYLGYAAIAVLIGLFLILPGVRGMERLYFLLRWSTSLFIGAAIIACAQGVSWHAGEVEAVMPYKVNSEEMVRFKVGLKIGLVQFNVTLRGDSLGNSGDISFSEKYYFLQADEA
;
A
#
# COMPACT_ATOMS: atom_id res chain seq x y z
N MET A 1 29.79 -1.07 -6.10
CA MET A 1 30.34 -0.21 -5.04
C MET A 1 29.80 -0.77 -3.74
N THR A 2 30.65 -1.45 -2.99
CA THR A 2 30.27 -2.23 -1.80
C THR A 2 31.06 -1.75 -0.59
N LEU A 3 30.67 -2.22 0.59
CA LEU A 3 31.19 -1.83 1.91
C LEU A 3 32.75 -1.92 2.06
N SER A 4 33.43 -2.56 1.12
CA SER A 4 34.89 -2.69 0.98
C SER A 4 35.63 -1.43 0.51
N ASP A 5 34.93 -0.48 -0.11
CA ASP A 5 35.59 0.57 -0.91
C ASP A 5 35.99 1.83 -0.08
N GLY A 6 35.70 1.85 1.23
CA GLY A 6 36.21 2.83 2.19
C GLY A 6 35.71 4.28 2.05
N TRP A 7 35.03 4.61 0.96
CA TRP A 7 34.50 5.94 0.68
C TRP A 7 32.95 5.93 0.60
N PRO A 8 32.25 6.86 1.28
CA PRO A 8 30.79 6.92 1.28
C PRO A 8 30.22 7.36 -0.09
N PRO A 9 29.01 6.91 -0.48
CA PRO A 9 28.06 6.10 0.31
C PRO A 9 28.33 4.58 0.27
N PHE A 10 28.33 3.94 1.45
CA PHE A 10 28.60 2.50 1.62
C PHE A 10 27.49 1.57 1.09
N TYR A 11 26.30 2.13 0.88
CA TYR A 11 25.14 1.45 0.33
C TYR A 11 24.68 2.24 -0.88
N SER A 12 24.56 1.59 -2.04
CA SER A 12 23.88 2.19 -3.19
C SER A 12 22.44 2.49 -2.78
N GLU A 13 21.96 3.72 -3.01
CA GLU A 13 20.58 4.11 -2.82
C GLU A 13 19.67 3.28 -3.73
N ARG A 14 19.29 2.10 -3.24
CA ARG A 14 18.22 1.30 -3.80
C ARG A 14 17.08 1.35 -2.81
N SER A 15 16.31 2.43 -2.88
CA SER A 15 15.01 2.48 -2.22
C SER A 15 14.17 1.34 -2.81
N SER A 16 14.02 0.24 -2.06
CA SER A 16 13.04 -0.77 -2.42
C SER A 16 11.70 -0.07 -2.37
N ALA A 17 11.06 0.13 -3.54
CA ALA A 17 9.70 0.63 -3.59
C ALA A 17 8.86 -0.26 -2.66
N ALA A 18 8.22 0.34 -1.66
CA ALA A 18 7.33 -0.39 -0.77
C ALA A 18 6.21 -0.97 -1.65
N ILE A 19 6.30 -2.28 -1.94
CA ILE A 19 5.36 -2.99 -2.83
C ILE A 19 3.94 -2.93 -2.25
N VAL A 20 3.81 -2.70 -0.94
CA VAL A 20 2.56 -2.66 -0.19
C VAL A 20 2.51 -1.41 0.68
N ASN A 21 1.32 -0.81 0.78
CA ASN A 21 1.08 0.33 1.66
C ASN A 21 1.47 -0.02 3.11
N PRO A 22 2.36 0.76 3.75
CA PRO A 22 2.86 0.43 5.09
C PRO A 22 1.75 0.36 6.14
N SER A 23 0.71 1.20 6.03
CA SER A 23 -0.43 1.20 6.97
C SER A 23 -1.20 -0.13 6.98
N GLN A 24 -1.41 -0.73 5.81
CA GLN A 24 -2.10 -2.02 5.67
C GLN A 24 -1.25 -3.16 6.23
N LEU A 25 0.08 -3.09 6.05
CA LEU A 25 1.01 -4.04 6.65
C LEU A 25 0.95 -4.01 8.17
N TYR A 26 1.03 -2.82 8.78
CA TYR A 26 0.97 -2.68 10.24
C TYR A 26 -0.34 -3.22 10.82
N LEU A 27 -1.47 -2.97 10.15
CA LEU A 27 -2.76 -3.52 10.56
C LEU A 27 -2.76 -5.06 10.54
N GLY A 28 -2.21 -5.66 9.48
CA GLY A 28 -2.07 -7.11 9.36
C GLY A 28 -1.19 -7.69 10.48
N TYR A 29 -0.03 -7.09 10.76
CA TYR A 29 0.85 -7.51 11.85
C TYR A 29 0.17 -7.40 13.21
N ALA A 30 -0.55 -6.31 13.49
CA ALA A 30 -1.28 -6.13 14.74
C ALA A 30 -2.37 -7.19 14.92
N ALA A 31 -3.15 -7.48 13.87
CA ALA A 31 -4.18 -8.53 13.93
C ALA A 31 -3.57 -9.92 14.18
N ILE A 32 -2.45 -10.25 13.54
CA ILE A 32 -1.73 -11.51 13.76
C ILE A 32 -1.20 -11.60 15.20
N ALA A 33 -0.63 -10.52 15.74
CA ALA A 33 -0.14 -10.48 17.11
C ALA A 33 -1.27 -10.75 18.12
N VAL A 34 -2.45 -10.16 17.92
CA VAL A 34 -3.63 -10.41 18.76
C VAL A 34 -4.13 -11.86 18.61
N LEU A 35 -4.14 -12.41 17.39
CA LEU A 35 -4.46 -13.83 17.17
C LEU A 35 -3.51 -14.75 17.92
N ILE A 36 -2.20 -14.50 17.87
CA ILE A 36 -1.20 -15.28 18.63
C ILE A 36 -1.48 -15.16 20.14
N GLY A 37 -1.79 -13.97 20.64
CA GLY A 37 -2.20 -13.77 22.03
C GLY A 37 -3.43 -14.61 22.40
N LEU A 38 -4.43 -14.69 21.52
CA LEU A 38 -5.60 -15.55 21.71
C LEU A 38 -5.22 -17.04 21.75
N PHE A 39 -4.27 -17.46 20.92
CA PHE A 39 -3.71 -18.83 20.92
C PHE A 39 -2.94 -19.18 22.19
N LEU A 40 -2.29 -18.20 22.84
CA LEU A 40 -1.58 -18.42 24.09
C LEU A 40 -2.53 -18.58 25.29
N ILE A 41 -3.70 -17.93 25.28
CA ILE A 41 -4.68 -17.98 26.39
C ILE A 41 -5.56 -19.23 26.35
N LEU A 42 -5.70 -19.83 25.16
CA LEU A 42 -6.47 -21.06 24.87
C LEU A 42 -6.32 -22.22 25.87
N PRO A 43 -5.11 -22.58 26.34
CA PRO A 43 -4.93 -23.67 27.31
C PRO A 43 -5.64 -23.40 28.65
N GLY A 44 -5.83 -22.13 29.02
CA GLY A 44 -6.49 -21.70 30.25
C GLY A 44 -8.02 -21.80 30.23
N VAL A 45 -8.63 -21.86 29.05
CA VAL A 45 -10.09 -22.02 28.91
C VAL A 45 -10.44 -23.51 29.11
N ARG A 46 -11.60 -23.84 29.69
CA ARG A 46 -11.95 -25.25 29.99
C ARG A 46 -12.82 -25.87 28.89
N GLY A 47 -12.60 -27.16 28.60
CA GLY A 47 -13.51 -27.99 27.80
C GLY A 47 -13.83 -27.50 26.37
N MET A 48 -15.08 -27.74 25.94
CA MET A 48 -15.60 -27.37 24.61
C MET A 48 -15.85 -25.87 24.42
N GLU A 49 -15.89 -25.10 25.51
CA GLU A 49 -16.03 -23.63 25.48
C GLU A 49 -14.83 -22.95 24.82
N ARG A 50 -13.68 -23.64 24.74
CA ARG A 50 -12.49 -23.23 23.99
C ARG A 50 -12.80 -22.85 22.54
N LEU A 51 -13.62 -23.65 21.86
CA LEU A 51 -13.95 -23.42 20.45
C LEU A 51 -14.87 -22.21 20.28
N TYR A 52 -15.88 -22.07 21.16
CA TYR A 52 -16.78 -20.93 21.16
C TYR A 52 -16.06 -19.62 21.52
N PHE A 53 -15.14 -19.67 22.49
CA PHE A 53 -14.27 -18.54 22.82
C PHE A 53 -13.43 -18.14 21.62
N LEU A 54 -12.72 -19.08 21.01
CA LEU A 54 -11.91 -18.84 19.82
C LEU A 54 -12.70 -18.20 18.68
N LEU A 55 -13.83 -18.81 18.30
CA LEU A 55 -14.67 -18.33 17.20
C LEU A 55 -15.20 -16.93 17.49
N ARG A 56 -15.66 -16.65 18.71
CA ARG A 56 -16.20 -15.35 19.10
C ARG A 56 -15.15 -14.25 19.03
N TRP A 57 -13.95 -14.50 19.55
CA TRP A 57 -12.89 -13.50 19.56
C TRP A 57 -12.24 -13.34 18.19
N SER A 58 -12.10 -14.43 17.42
CA SER A 58 -11.56 -14.36 16.06
C SER A 58 -12.51 -13.62 15.11
N THR A 59 -13.82 -13.87 15.18
CA THR A 59 -14.81 -13.14 14.39
C THR A 59 -14.86 -11.67 14.76
N SER A 60 -14.85 -11.34 16.06
CA SER A 60 -14.78 -9.95 16.54
C SER A 60 -13.53 -9.23 16.01
N LEU A 61 -12.36 -9.86 16.14
CA LEU A 61 -11.10 -9.32 15.63
C LEU A 61 -11.13 -9.14 14.12
N PHE A 62 -11.66 -10.13 13.39
CA PHE A 62 -11.80 -10.07 11.94
C PHE A 62 -12.68 -8.90 11.51
N ILE A 63 -13.84 -8.72 12.16
CA ILE A 63 -14.74 -7.60 11.86
C ILE A 63 -14.04 -6.26 12.12
N GLY A 64 -13.37 -6.10 13.27
CA GLY A 64 -12.64 -4.87 13.59
C GLY A 64 -11.51 -4.57 12.59
N ALA A 65 -10.70 -5.58 12.26
CA ALA A 65 -9.63 -5.45 11.28
C ALA A 65 -10.17 -5.14 9.88
N ALA A 66 -11.27 -5.78 9.46
CA ALA A 66 -11.91 -5.53 8.17
C ALA A 66 -12.42 -4.09 8.06
N ILE A 67 -13.05 -3.56 9.12
CA ILE A 67 -13.51 -2.16 9.13
C ILE A 67 -12.34 -1.19 8.94
N ILE A 68 -11.25 -1.38 9.69
CA ILE A 68 -10.07 -0.50 9.58
C ILE A 68 -9.40 -0.66 8.21
N ALA A 69 -9.28 -1.89 7.70
CA ALA A 69 -8.71 -2.18 6.39
C ALA A 69 -9.53 -1.53 5.26
N CYS A 70 -10.85 -1.60 5.34
CA CYS A 70 -11.76 -0.94 4.40
C CYS A 70 -11.62 0.59 4.47
N ALA A 71 -11.54 1.16 5.68
CA ALA A 71 -11.34 2.61 5.84
C ALA A 71 -10.02 3.10 5.23
N GLN A 72 -8.95 2.31 5.33
CA GLN A 72 -7.65 2.59 4.71
C GLN A 72 -7.55 2.14 3.25
N GLY A 73 -8.56 1.43 2.75
CA GLY A 73 -8.61 0.89 1.40
C GLY A 73 -8.61 2.02 0.35
N VAL A 74 -7.84 1.83 -0.71
CA VAL A 74 -7.64 2.85 -1.77
C VAL A 74 -8.36 2.49 -3.06
N SER A 75 -9.01 1.32 -3.11
CA SER A 75 -9.62 0.75 -4.32
C SER A 75 -11.13 0.63 -4.16
N TRP A 76 -11.77 1.63 -3.58
CA TRP A 76 -13.24 1.70 -3.51
C TRP A 76 -13.83 1.96 -4.88
N HIS A 77 -13.17 2.81 -5.65
CA HIS A 77 -13.42 2.98 -7.06
C HIS A 77 -12.07 2.97 -7.79
N ALA A 78 -11.97 2.19 -8.86
CA ALA A 78 -10.75 2.13 -9.66
C ALA A 78 -11.12 2.24 -11.13
N GLY A 79 -10.40 3.09 -11.85
CA GLY A 79 -10.50 3.24 -13.29
C GLY A 79 -9.12 3.30 -13.90
N GLU A 80 -8.99 2.78 -15.11
CA GLU A 80 -7.77 2.86 -15.90
C GLU A 80 -8.15 3.25 -17.32
N VAL A 81 -7.41 4.20 -17.88
CA VAL A 81 -7.61 4.70 -19.24
C VAL A 81 -6.27 4.82 -19.95
N GLU A 82 -6.25 4.40 -21.21
CA GLU A 82 -5.13 4.65 -22.11
C GLU A 82 -5.32 6.00 -22.79
N ALA A 83 -4.35 6.89 -22.62
CA ALA A 83 -4.36 8.22 -23.22
C ALA A 83 -3.01 8.54 -23.83
N VAL A 84 -3.02 9.31 -24.91
CA VAL A 84 -1.81 9.87 -25.51
C VAL A 84 -1.70 11.31 -25.03
N MET A 85 -0.62 11.62 -24.32
CA MET A 85 -0.43 12.93 -23.70
C MET A 85 1.06 13.31 -23.59
N PRO A 86 1.39 14.60 -23.49
CA PRO A 86 2.77 15.04 -23.31
C PRO A 86 3.31 14.63 -21.93
N TYR A 87 4.55 14.14 -21.90
CA TYR A 87 5.17 13.65 -20.66
C TYR A 87 5.64 14.77 -19.71
N LYS A 88 6.20 15.86 -20.25
CA LYS A 88 6.84 16.93 -19.47
C LYS A 88 6.43 18.30 -19.99
N VAL A 89 6.39 19.29 -19.10
CA VAL A 89 6.20 20.70 -19.45
C VAL A 89 7.21 21.09 -20.54
N ASN A 90 6.72 21.66 -21.64
CA ASN A 90 7.49 22.09 -22.80
C ASN A 90 8.12 20.95 -23.64
N SER A 91 7.58 19.73 -23.58
CA SER A 91 7.87 18.68 -24.57
C SER A 91 6.72 18.55 -25.57
N GLU A 92 7.04 18.55 -26.86
CA GLU A 92 6.08 18.22 -27.94
C GLU A 92 5.91 16.71 -28.14
N GLU A 93 6.69 15.90 -27.41
CA GLU A 93 6.65 14.44 -27.52
C GLU A 93 5.39 13.88 -26.85
N MET A 94 4.52 13.31 -27.68
CA MET A 94 3.30 12.63 -27.26
C MET A 94 3.59 11.17 -27.00
N VAL A 95 3.42 10.74 -25.75
CA VAL A 95 3.67 9.36 -25.33
C VAL A 95 2.35 8.69 -24.94
N ARG A 96 2.23 7.40 -25.25
CA ARG A 96 1.07 6.59 -24.84
C ARG A 96 1.25 6.17 -23.39
N PHE A 97 0.31 6.60 -22.56
CA PHE A 97 0.30 6.29 -21.13
C PHE A 97 -0.98 5.55 -20.74
N LYS A 98 -0.85 4.64 -19.78
CA LYS A 98 -1.92 4.10 -18.95
C LYS A 98 -2.02 4.94 -17.69
N VAL A 99 -3.11 5.70 -17.60
CA VAL A 99 -3.46 6.50 -16.43
C VAL A 99 -4.46 5.70 -15.60
N GLY A 100 -4.07 5.34 -14.40
CA GLY A 100 -4.93 4.69 -13.42
C GLY A 100 -5.30 5.65 -12.30
N LEU A 101 -6.57 5.64 -11.90
CA LEU A 101 -7.08 6.38 -10.75
C LEU A 101 -7.70 5.39 -9.78
N LYS A 102 -7.18 5.34 -8.54
CA LYS A 102 -7.70 4.53 -7.45
C LYS A 102 -8.20 5.44 -6.35
N ILE A 103 -9.51 5.50 -6.16
CA ILE A 103 -10.18 6.33 -5.17
C ILE A 103 -10.48 5.49 -3.93
N GLY A 104 -10.01 5.95 -2.77
CA GLY A 104 -10.37 5.46 -1.45
C GLY A 104 -11.29 6.44 -0.70
N LEU A 105 -11.55 6.17 0.58
CA LEU A 105 -12.41 7.04 1.40
C LEU A 105 -11.73 8.36 1.78
N VAL A 106 -10.45 8.30 2.13
CA VAL A 106 -9.70 9.45 2.68
C VAL A 106 -8.75 10.04 1.64
N GLN A 107 -8.41 9.26 0.61
CA GLN A 107 -7.33 9.53 -0.31
C GLN A 107 -7.63 8.93 -1.68
N PHE A 108 -6.98 9.46 -2.71
CA PHE A 108 -6.93 8.86 -4.03
C PHE A 108 -5.47 8.73 -4.51
N ASN A 109 -5.21 7.74 -5.34
CA ASN A 109 -3.90 7.46 -5.91
C ASN A 109 -3.99 7.54 -7.43
N VAL A 110 -3.08 8.30 -8.02
CA VAL A 110 -2.94 8.45 -9.46
C VAL A 110 -1.69 7.69 -9.89
N THR A 111 -1.87 6.72 -10.77
CA THR A 111 -0.77 5.95 -11.35
C THR A 111 -0.59 6.30 -12.81
N LEU A 112 0.64 6.53 -13.22
CA LEU A 112 1.01 6.80 -14.60
C LEU A 112 2.02 5.76 -15.05
N ARG A 113 1.65 4.95 -16.05
CA ARG A 113 2.53 3.93 -16.63
C ARG A 113 2.65 4.16 -18.13
N GLY A 114 3.86 4.35 -18.63
CA GLY A 114 4.11 4.56 -20.06
C GLY A 114 4.97 3.44 -20.61
N ASP A 115 4.65 3.01 -21.84
CA ASP A 115 5.61 2.23 -22.62
C ASP A 115 6.72 3.18 -23.07
N SER A 116 7.97 2.83 -22.75
CA SER A 116 9.10 3.71 -23.03
C SER A 116 9.26 3.94 -24.54
N LEU A 117 9.23 5.20 -24.97
CA LEU A 117 9.79 5.62 -26.25
C LEU A 117 11.30 5.82 -26.08
N GLY A 118 12.07 4.73 -26.04
CA GLY A 118 13.55 4.76 -26.16
C GLY A 118 14.37 4.46 -24.90
N ASN A 119 15.60 5.00 -24.81
CA ASN A 119 16.59 4.70 -23.76
C ASN A 119 16.28 5.32 -22.38
N SER A 120 15.15 6.02 -22.22
CA SER A 120 14.64 6.46 -20.92
C SER A 120 13.91 5.29 -20.28
N GLY A 121 14.36 4.80 -19.12
CA GLY A 121 13.78 3.60 -18.47
C GLY A 121 12.25 3.66 -18.24
N ASP A 122 11.67 2.51 -17.88
CA ASP A 122 10.23 2.34 -17.68
C ASP A 122 9.60 3.48 -16.84
N ILE A 123 8.66 4.20 -17.43
CA ILE A 123 7.96 5.30 -16.77
C ILE A 123 6.85 4.70 -15.91
N SER A 124 7.06 4.66 -14.59
CA SER A 124 6.07 4.18 -13.62
C SER A 124 6.01 5.12 -12.42
N PHE A 125 5.03 6.02 -12.42
CA PHE A 125 4.74 6.89 -11.29
C PHE A 125 3.49 6.43 -10.54
N SER A 126 3.50 6.62 -9.22
CA SER A 126 2.34 6.45 -8.35
C SER A 126 2.37 7.56 -7.30
N GLU A 127 1.40 8.46 -7.39
CA GLU A 127 1.27 9.61 -6.49
C GLU A 127 -0.01 9.51 -5.68
N LYS A 128 0.08 9.97 -4.43
CA LYS A 128 -0.97 9.81 -3.44
C LYS A 128 -1.43 11.17 -2.94
N TYR A 129 -2.73 11.38 -3.00
CA TYR A 129 -3.39 12.63 -2.63
C TYR A 129 -4.48 12.37 -1.58
N TYR A 130 -4.65 13.29 -0.63
CA TYR A 130 -5.65 13.19 0.44
C TYR A 130 -6.75 14.24 0.24
N PHE A 131 -8.01 13.87 0.48
CA PHE A 131 -9.14 14.79 0.29
C PHE A 131 -9.18 15.91 1.34
N LEU A 132 -8.81 15.59 2.58
CA LEU A 132 -8.93 16.47 3.74
C LEU A 132 -7.60 17.13 4.12
N GLN A 133 -6.63 17.18 3.20
CA GLN A 133 -5.43 17.97 3.44
C GLN A 133 -5.86 19.45 3.41
N ALA A 134 -6.15 20.01 4.59
CA ALA A 134 -6.09 21.46 4.75
C ALA A 134 -4.64 21.87 4.46
N ASP A 135 -4.52 22.82 3.56
CA ASP A 135 -3.26 23.45 3.14
C ASP A 135 -2.61 24.09 4.38
N GLU A 136 -1.81 23.33 5.12
CA GLU A 136 -0.81 23.91 6.01
C GLU A 136 0.41 24.18 5.13
N ALA A 137 0.49 25.46 4.76
CA ALA A 137 1.44 26.14 3.88
C ALA A 137 2.92 25.81 4.10
#